data_AF-A0A931FVF4-F1
#
_entry.id   AF-A0A931FVF4-F1
#
_cell.length_a   1.000
_cell.length_b   1.000
_cell.length_c   1.000
_cell.angle_alpha   90.00
_cell.angle_beta   90.00
_cell.angle_gamma   90.00
#
_symmetry.space_group_name_H-M   'P 1'
#
loop_
_entity.id
_entity.type
_entity.pdbx_description
1 polymer ?
#
loop_
_entity_poly.entity_id
_entity_poly.type
_entity_poly.pdbx_seq_one_letter_code
_entity_poly.pdbx_strand_id
1 'polypeptide(L)'
;MKTQFTQLLIMLALALASCTDSKSYAEEESEKLDSASYEVLATNHNAAVQNYYLWAKEIKSGAPIDTAYITDFIKQFREENCLKCNINVYDDPRVTQLVLKYPLEGDEYIKVADHFVASATFDSNYINIYPFKDSKYQEVKSRN
;
A
#
# COMPACT_ATOMS: atom_id res chain seq x y z
N MET A 1 -78.46 15.25 4.49
CA MET A 1 -78.82 16.59 4.96
C MET A 1 -77.56 17.45 4.90
N LYS A 2 -77.67 18.65 4.30
CA LYS A 2 -76.60 19.65 4.11
C LYS A 2 -75.85 19.88 5.43
N THR A 3 -74.55 20.22 5.48
CA THR A 3 -74.05 21.57 5.20
C THR A 3 -72.51 21.58 5.30
N GLN A 4 -71.90 22.46 4.52
CA GLN A 4 -70.47 22.79 4.41
C GLN A 4 -69.78 23.15 5.74
N PHE A 5 -68.44 23.04 5.81
CA PHE A 5 -67.59 24.10 6.36
C PHE A 5 -66.12 23.96 5.88
N THR A 6 -65.61 25.05 5.28
CA THR A 6 -64.21 25.57 5.25
C THR A 6 -63.10 24.68 4.68
N GLN A 7 -62.64 24.88 3.44
CA GLN A 7 -61.64 25.88 3.01
C GLN A 7 -60.41 26.01 3.93
N LEU A 8 -59.25 25.48 3.49
CA LEU A 8 -57.99 26.23 3.54
C LEU A 8 -56.99 25.72 2.49
N LEU A 9 -56.78 26.55 1.47
CA LEU A 9 -55.63 26.67 0.56
C LEU A 9 -55.12 25.41 -0.18
N ILE A 10 -55.65 25.20 -1.39
CA ILE A 10 -54.90 24.63 -2.52
C ILE A 10 -54.61 25.80 -3.48
N MET A 11 -53.37 26.30 -3.45
CA MET A 11 -52.75 27.15 -4.48
C MET A 11 -51.33 26.58 -4.65
N LEU A 12 -51.17 25.63 -5.58
CA LEU A 12 -50.63 25.87 -6.92
C LEU A 12 -49.12 26.16 -6.91
N ALA A 13 -48.32 25.12 -7.18
CA ALA A 13 -47.16 25.23 -8.06
C ALA A 13 -46.72 23.84 -8.55
N LEU A 14 -46.84 23.65 -9.86
CA LEU A 14 -46.31 22.54 -10.65
C LEU A 14 -44.77 22.68 -10.81
N ALA A 15 -44.14 21.53 -11.05
CA ALA A 15 -42.82 21.33 -11.67
C ALA A 15 -41.59 21.62 -10.76
N LEU A 16 -40.56 20.79 -10.68
CA LEU A 16 -39.84 20.10 -11.75
C LEU A 16 -39.19 18.77 -11.29
N ALA A 17 -38.97 17.92 -12.28
CA ALA A 17 -38.15 16.71 -12.38
C ALA A 17 -36.90 16.68 -11.47
N SER A 18 -36.69 15.58 -10.75
CA SER A 18 -35.78 14.47 -11.12
C SER A 18 -34.33 14.89 -11.28
N CYS A 19 -33.53 14.60 -10.25
CA CYS A 19 -32.21 13.98 -10.32
C CYS A 19 -31.73 13.80 -8.88
N THR A 20 -32.28 12.81 -8.17
CA THR A 20 -31.54 12.22 -7.06
C THR A 20 -30.52 11.30 -7.70
N ASP A 21 -29.31 11.82 -7.86
CA ASP A 21 -28.15 11.06 -8.29
C ASP A 21 -27.81 10.09 -7.15
N SER A 22 -28.54 8.99 -7.08
CA SER A 22 -28.24 7.87 -6.20
C SER A 22 -26.98 7.22 -6.77
N LYS A 23 -25.82 7.73 -6.34
CA LYS A 23 -24.55 7.05 -6.56
C LYS A 23 -24.68 5.66 -5.94
N SER A 24 -24.91 4.65 -6.77
CA SER A 24 -24.66 3.27 -6.37
C SER A 24 -23.16 3.20 -6.13
N TYR A 25 -22.76 3.05 -4.86
CA TYR A 25 -21.42 2.61 -4.54
C TYR A 25 -21.33 1.16 -5.00
N ALA A 26 -20.98 0.97 -6.27
CA ALA A 26 -20.43 -0.31 -6.70
C ALA A 26 -19.17 -0.48 -5.85
N GLU A 27 -19.14 -1.52 -5.01
CA GLU A 27 -17.88 -2.01 -4.47
C GLU A 27 -17.02 -2.37 -5.70
N GLU A 28 -16.01 -1.55 -5.99
CA GLU A 28 -14.94 -1.96 -6.90
C GLU A 28 -14.28 -3.18 -6.27
N GLU A 29 -14.55 -4.34 -6.84
CA GLU A 29 -13.83 -5.57 -6.53
C GLU A 29 -12.36 -5.29 -6.82
N SER A 30 -11.52 -5.20 -5.77
CA SER A 30 -10.11 -4.90 -5.96
C SER A 30 -9.49 -6.00 -6.80
N GLU A 31 -8.92 -5.66 -7.95
CA GLU A 31 -8.19 -6.62 -8.76
C GLU A 31 -7.14 -7.32 -7.88
N LYS A 32 -7.18 -8.65 -7.90
CA LYS A 32 -6.25 -9.47 -7.13
C LYS A 32 -4.83 -9.27 -7.66
N LEU A 33 -3.87 -9.17 -6.76
CA LEU A 33 -2.46 -9.05 -7.08
C LEU A 33 -2.00 -10.29 -7.87
N ASP A 34 -1.42 -10.05 -9.05
CA ASP A 34 -0.84 -11.13 -9.86
C ASP A 34 0.29 -11.80 -9.08
N SER A 35 0.12 -13.08 -8.76
CA SER A 35 1.13 -13.85 -8.02
C SER A 35 2.43 -14.05 -8.80
N ALA A 36 2.42 -13.86 -10.12
CA ALA A 36 3.64 -13.86 -10.91
C ALA A 36 4.46 -12.56 -10.74
N SER A 37 3.84 -11.45 -10.31
CA SER A 37 4.46 -10.12 -10.19
C SER A 37 5.43 -9.98 -9.01
N TYR A 38 5.42 -10.92 -8.07
CA TYR A 38 6.30 -10.88 -6.89
C TYR A 38 6.80 -12.26 -6.46
N GLU A 39 7.72 -12.25 -5.49
CA GLU A 39 8.16 -13.43 -4.75
C GLU A 39 8.32 -13.08 -3.27
N VAL A 40 7.91 -13.97 -2.37
CA VAL A 40 8.20 -13.84 -0.95
C VAL A 40 9.59 -14.42 -0.70
N LEU A 41 10.58 -13.53 -0.53
CA LEU A 41 11.98 -13.90 -0.28
C LEU A 41 12.16 -14.54 1.09
N ALA A 42 11.48 -13.98 2.09
CA ALA A 42 11.53 -14.45 3.45
C ALA A 42 10.29 -14.00 4.24
N THR A 43 10.04 -14.70 5.34
CA THR A 43 9.09 -14.29 6.37
C THR A 43 9.76 -14.38 7.74
N ASN A 44 9.43 -13.45 8.63
CA ASN A 44 9.83 -13.52 10.04
C ASN A 44 8.62 -13.22 10.91
N HIS A 45 8.19 -14.21 11.70
CA HIS A 45 7.06 -14.10 12.60
C HIS A 45 7.54 -13.88 14.03
N ASN A 46 7.01 -12.85 14.70
CA ASN A 46 7.08 -12.76 16.15
C ASN A 46 5.66 -12.63 16.74
N ALA A 47 5.54 -12.71 18.06
CA ALA A 47 4.25 -12.70 18.75
C ALA A 47 3.40 -11.43 18.49
N ALA A 48 4.02 -10.33 18.03
CA ALA A 48 3.34 -9.07 17.78
C ALA A 48 2.99 -8.85 16.30
N VAL A 49 3.88 -9.23 15.38
CA VAL A 49 3.78 -8.91 13.94
C VAL A 49 4.40 -9.96 13.04
N GLN A 50 3.78 -10.16 11.88
CA GLN A 50 4.37 -10.87 10.75
C GLN A 50 5.19 -9.90 9.90
N ASN A 51 6.40 -10.28 9.52
CA ASN A 51 7.23 -9.54 8.57
C ASN A 51 7.29 -10.30 7.25
N TYR A 52 7.01 -9.61 6.16
CA TYR A 52 7.19 -10.09 4.79
C TYR A 52 8.34 -9.33 4.12
N TYR A 53 9.18 -10.07 3.40
CA TYR A 53 10.26 -9.53 2.57
C TYR A 53 9.99 -9.98 1.15
N LEU A 54 9.67 -9.03 0.28
CA LEU A 54 9.11 -9.27 -1.04
C LEU A 54 10.06 -8.77 -2.12
N TRP A 55 10.26 -9.55 -3.16
CA TRP A 55 10.81 -9.05 -4.42
C TRP A 55 9.66 -8.69 -5.35
N ALA A 56 9.53 -7.42 -5.70
CA ALA A 56 8.56 -6.96 -6.70
C ALA A 56 9.25 -6.91 -8.07
N LYS A 57 8.84 -7.80 -8.98
CA LYS A 57 9.57 -8.06 -10.24
C LYS A 57 9.42 -6.94 -11.27
N GLU A 58 8.36 -6.15 -11.16
CA GLU A 58 8.12 -4.98 -12.02
C GLU A 58 9.03 -3.80 -11.66
N ILE A 59 9.52 -3.73 -10.42
CA ILE A 59 10.45 -2.68 -10.02
C ILE A 59 11.83 -3.00 -10.57
N LYS A 60 12.32 -2.16 -11.49
CA LYS A 60 13.65 -2.33 -12.10
C LYS A 60 14.69 -1.54 -11.34
N SER A 61 15.78 -2.21 -10.97
CA SER A 61 16.85 -1.56 -10.24
C SER A 61 17.49 -0.42 -11.03
N GLY A 62 17.69 0.71 -10.35
CA GLY A 62 18.20 1.96 -10.94
C GLY A 62 17.17 2.76 -11.76
N ALA A 63 15.95 2.26 -11.97
CA ALA A 63 14.88 3.03 -12.60
C ALA A 63 14.23 4.01 -11.61
N PRO A 64 13.62 5.11 -12.10
CA PRO A 64 12.76 5.94 -11.27
C PRO A 64 11.66 5.10 -10.62
N ILE A 65 11.42 5.34 -9.33
CA ILE A 65 10.35 4.68 -8.61
C ILE A 65 9.00 5.28 -8.99
N ASP A 66 8.06 4.40 -9.33
CA ASP A 66 6.63 4.70 -9.34
C ASP A 66 6.06 4.46 -7.94
N THR A 67 5.83 5.55 -7.20
CA THR A 67 5.30 5.48 -5.84
C THR A 67 3.83 5.07 -5.81
N ALA A 68 3.06 5.32 -6.88
CA ALA A 68 1.66 4.91 -6.95
C ALA A 68 1.58 3.38 -7.08
N TYR A 69 2.36 2.81 -8.01
CA TYR A 69 2.49 1.36 -8.15
C TYR A 69 2.88 0.69 -6.83
N ILE A 70 3.92 1.18 -6.14
CA ILE A 70 4.35 0.61 -4.85
C ILE A 70 3.25 0.68 -3.80
N THR A 71 2.50 1.78 -3.79
CA THR A 71 1.40 1.97 -2.85
C THR A 71 0.30 0.96 -3.06
N ASP A 72 -0.13 0.79 -4.30
CA ASP A 72 -1.17 -0.17 -4.65
C ASP A 72 -0.69 -1.61 -4.42
N PHE A 73 0.56 -1.93 -4.79
CA PHE A 73 1.18 -3.23 -4.54
C PHE A 73 1.16 -3.60 -3.05
N ILE A 74 1.64 -2.70 -2.16
CA ILE A 74 1.70 -2.96 -0.71
C ILE A 74 0.29 -3.11 -0.14
N LYS A 75 -0.66 -2.28 -0.57
CA LYS A 75 -2.04 -2.33 -0.11
C LYS A 75 -2.70 -3.65 -0.49
N GLN A 76 -2.66 -4.03 -1.77
CA GLN A 76 -3.24 -5.28 -2.26
C GLN A 76 -2.59 -6.49 -1.59
N PHE A 77 -1.25 -6.51 -1.49
CA PHE A 77 -0.55 -7.60 -0.80
C PHE A 77 -1.04 -7.76 0.64
N ARG A 78 -1.22 -6.66 1.38
CA ARG A 78 -1.73 -6.69 2.76
C ARG A 78 -3.14 -7.26 2.81
N GLU A 79 -4.05 -6.73 2.00
CA GLU A 79 -5.45 -7.17 1.94
C GLU A 79 -5.59 -8.68 1.69
N GLU A 80 -4.69 -9.26 0.89
CA GLU A 80 -4.69 -10.69 0.57
C GLU A 80 -4.01 -11.59 1.62
N ASN A 81 -2.99 -11.09 2.33
CA ASN A 81 -2.07 -11.96 3.09
C ASN A 81 -2.07 -11.71 4.60
N CYS A 82 -2.47 -10.54 5.08
CA CYS A 82 -2.34 -10.21 6.50
C CYS A 82 -3.10 -8.96 6.96
N LEU A 83 -3.73 -9.05 8.13
CA LEU A 83 -4.36 -7.87 8.77
C LEU A 83 -3.35 -6.95 9.47
N LYS A 84 -2.27 -7.51 10.02
CA LYS A 84 -1.21 -6.77 10.73
C LYS A 84 0.16 -7.34 10.38
N CYS A 85 0.89 -6.65 9.51
CA CYS A 85 2.18 -7.13 9.02
C CYS A 85 3.07 -6.01 8.51
N ASN A 86 4.37 -6.11 8.81
CA ASN A 86 5.37 -5.30 8.16
C ASN A 86 5.63 -5.86 6.76
N ILE A 87 5.68 -5.00 5.76
CA ILE A 87 5.93 -5.37 4.37
C ILE A 87 7.19 -4.61 3.93
N ASN A 88 8.19 -5.35 3.48
CA ASN A 88 9.48 -4.83 3.03
C ASN A 88 9.66 -5.24 1.57
N VAL A 89 9.84 -4.26 0.68
CA VAL A 89 9.86 -4.48 -0.77
C VAL A 89 11.25 -4.22 -1.32
N TYR A 90 11.72 -5.13 -2.17
CA TYR A 90 13.02 -5.10 -2.84
C TYR A 90 12.84 -5.21 -4.35
N ASP A 91 13.78 -4.66 -5.12
CA ASP A 91 13.83 -4.75 -6.59
C ASP A 91 14.73 -5.89 -7.11
N ASP A 92 15.47 -6.55 -6.22
CA ASP A 92 16.45 -7.58 -6.56
C ASP A 92 16.43 -8.74 -5.57
N PRO A 93 16.24 -10.01 -6.01
CA PRO A 93 16.17 -11.16 -5.11
C PRO A 93 17.55 -11.55 -4.55
N ARG A 94 18.65 -11.04 -5.10
CA ARG A 94 20.02 -11.36 -4.65
C ARG A 94 20.35 -10.79 -3.27
N VAL A 95 19.44 -10.01 -2.67
CA VAL A 95 19.54 -9.54 -1.29
C VAL A 95 18.93 -10.51 -0.27
N THR A 96 18.27 -11.59 -0.70
CA THR A 96 17.57 -12.55 0.19
C THR A 96 18.41 -13.05 1.36
N GLN A 97 19.69 -13.33 1.15
CA GLN A 97 20.59 -13.80 2.22
C GLN A 97 20.87 -12.72 3.29
N LEU A 98 20.56 -11.46 3.01
CA LEU A 98 20.82 -10.30 3.86
C LEU A 98 19.54 -9.72 4.48
N VAL A 99 18.34 -9.97 3.94
CA VAL A 99 17.11 -9.30 4.41
C VAL A 99 16.74 -9.63 5.86
N LEU A 100 17.20 -10.77 6.37
CA LEU A 100 17.03 -11.17 7.78
C LEU A 100 18.28 -10.93 8.64
N LYS A 101 19.38 -10.46 8.05
CA LYS A 101 20.63 -10.25 8.77
C LYS A 101 20.56 -8.95 9.56
N TYR A 102 20.88 -9.02 10.85
CA TYR A 102 21.07 -7.84 11.69
C TYR A 102 22.18 -8.05 12.73
N PRO A 103 23.11 -7.09 12.91
CA PRO A 103 23.24 -5.86 12.13
C PRO A 103 23.81 -6.10 10.73
N LEU A 104 23.53 -5.17 9.81
CA LEU A 104 24.19 -5.05 8.51
C LEU A 104 25.40 -4.12 8.64
N GLU A 105 26.54 -4.53 8.09
CA GLU A 105 27.81 -3.81 8.19
C GLU A 105 28.43 -3.56 6.81
N GLY A 106 29.12 -2.43 6.65
CA GLY A 106 29.88 -2.10 5.44
C GLY A 106 29.07 -2.28 4.14
N ASP A 107 29.65 -3.02 3.20
CA ASP A 107 29.07 -3.31 1.88
C ASP A 107 27.71 -4.01 1.95
N GLU A 108 27.43 -4.77 3.01
CA GLU A 108 26.13 -5.42 3.18
C GLU A 108 25.03 -4.39 3.40
N TYR A 109 25.32 -3.34 4.18
CA TYR A 109 24.38 -2.25 4.40
C TYR A 109 24.14 -1.49 3.09
N ILE A 110 25.20 -1.17 2.33
CA ILE A 110 25.08 -0.50 1.02
C ILE A 110 24.23 -1.35 0.08
N LYS A 111 24.53 -2.65 -0.03
CA LYS A 111 23.81 -3.57 -0.93
C LYS A 111 22.33 -3.66 -0.57
N VAL A 112 21.98 -3.76 0.71
CA VAL A 112 20.56 -3.74 1.11
C VAL A 112 19.95 -2.37 0.84
N ALA A 113 20.61 -1.27 1.17
CA ALA A 113 20.09 0.09 0.99
C ALA A 113 19.83 0.46 -0.48
N ASP A 114 20.66 -0.02 -1.41
CA ASP A 114 20.50 0.22 -2.84
C ASP A 114 19.27 -0.50 -3.42
N HIS A 115 18.88 -1.63 -2.82
CA HIS A 115 17.80 -2.50 -3.30
C HIS A 115 16.54 -2.49 -2.42
N PHE A 116 16.59 -1.92 -1.22
CA PHE A 116 15.45 -1.82 -0.31
C PHE A 116 14.59 -0.62 -0.71
N VAL A 117 13.56 -0.92 -1.49
CA VAL A 117 12.74 0.06 -2.20
C VAL A 117 11.71 0.73 -1.30
N ALA A 118 10.98 -0.05 -0.50
CA ALA A 118 9.90 0.50 0.30
C ALA A 118 9.60 -0.37 1.53
N SER A 119 9.12 0.26 2.59
CA SER A 119 8.62 -0.44 3.78
C SER A 119 7.31 0.16 4.29
N ALA A 120 6.38 -0.70 4.72
CA ALA A 120 5.16 -0.30 5.44
C ALA A 120 5.05 -1.05 6.77
N THR A 121 4.68 -0.34 7.83
CA THR A 121 4.54 -0.91 9.18
C THR A 121 3.18 -1.56 9.37
N PHE A 122 3.10 -2.49 10.33
CA PHE A 122 2.00 -3.40 10.60
C PHE A 122 0.59 -2.81 10.68
N ASP A 123 0.44 -1.54 11.01
CA ASP A 123 -0.86 -0.86 11.19
C ASP A 123 -0.98 0.44 10.38
N SER A 124 0.00 0.75 9.54
CA SER A 124 0.05 2.01 8.81
C SER A 124 -0.06 1.80 7.31
N ASN A 125 -0.77 2.71 6.66
CA ASN A 125 -0.75 2.89 5.20
C ASN A 125 0.38 3.82 4.75
N TYR A 126 1.17 4.35 5.69
CA TYR A 126 2.36 5.12 5.37
C TYR A 126 3.45 4.20 4.80
N ILE A 127 3.96 4.59 3.64
CA ILE A 127 5.02 3.87 2.93
C ILE A 127 6.28 4.71 2.98
N ASN A 128 7.31 4.16 3.61
CA ASN A 128 8.63 4.76 3.63
C ASN A 128 9.41 4.29 2.40
N ILE A 129 9.74 5.21 1.51
CA ILE A 129 10.50 4.94 0.28
C ILE A 129 11.99 5.05 0.57
N TYR A 130 12.74 4.03 0.16
CA TYR A 130 14.17 3.86 0.44
C TYR A 130 14.55 4.02 1.92
N PRO A 131 13.98 3.19 2.82
CA PRO A 131 14.13 3.36 4.26
C PRO A 131 15.58 3.33 4.75
N PHE A 132 16.49 2.69 4.00
CA PHE A 132 17.91 2.56 4.35
C PHE A 132 18.81 3.53 3.59
N LYS A 133 18.29 4.47 2.80
CA LYS A 133 19.08 5.59 2.24
C LYS A 133 19.20 6.73 3.25
N ASP A 134 19.62 6.39 4.46
CA ASP A 134 19.71 7.29 5.61
C ASP A 134 21.14 7.86 5.79
N SER A 135 21.42 8.45 6.95
CA SER A 135 22.77 8.95 7.27
C SER A 135 23.83 7.87 7.37
N LYS A 136 23.47 6.65 7.83
CA LYS A 136 24.39 5.51 7.89
C LYS A 136 24.76 5.07 6.48
N TYR A 137 23.84 5.07 5.52
CA TYR A 137 24.17 4.82 4.11
C TYR A 137 25.26 5.78 3.60
N GLN A 138 25.09 7.08 3.85
CA GLN A 138 26.06 8.09 3.41
C GLN A 138 27.41 7.92 4.11
N GLU A 139 27.41 7.64 5.42
CA GLU A 139 28.62 7.38 6.20
C GLU A 139 29.39 6.19 5.64
N VAL A 140 28.72 5.04 5.47
CA VAL A 140 29.36 3.81 4.99
C VAL A 140 29.84 3.98 3.55
N LYS A 141 29.03 4.60 2.67
CA LYS A 141 29.40 4.87 1.27
C LYS A 141 30.58 5.83 1.13
N SER A 142 30.74 6.78 2.06
CA SER A 142 31.87 7.73 2.03
C SER A 142 33.21 7.11 2.47
N ARG A 143 33.17 5.95 3.14
CA ARG A 143 34.35 5.25 3.65
C ARG A 143 34.89 4.18 2.70
N ASN A 144 34.12 3.85 1.66
CA ASN A 144 34.43 2.87 0.62
C ASN A 144 34.80 3.56 -0.69
#